data_AF-A0A7Y3AUR4-F1
#
_entry.id   AF-A0A7Y3AUR4-F1
#
_cell.length_a   1.000
_cell.length_b   1.000
_cell.length_c   1.000
_cell.angle_alpha   90.00
_cell.angle_beta   90.00
_cell.angle_gamma   90.00
#
_symmetry.space_group_name_H-M   'P 1'
#
loop_
_entity.id
_entity.type
_entity.pdbx_description
1 polymer ?
#
loop_
_entity_poly.entity_id
_entity_poly.type
_entity_poly.pdbx_seq_one_letter_code
_entity_poly.pdbx_strand_id
1 'polypeptide(L)' 'MITQVTKGIKISVNTSFEGTFFKNYKMHFAFGYT' A
#
# COMPACT_ATOMS: atom_id res chain seq x y z
N MET A 1 -6.67 -0.93 5.26
CA MET A 1 -7.04 0.47 5.58
C MET A 1 -6.31 0.89 6.85
N ILE A 2 -5.60 2.00 6.80
CA ILE A 2 -4.99 2.63 7.97
C ILE A 2 -5.44 4.09 8.04
N THR A 3 -5.63 4.58 9.25
CA THR A 3 -6.09 5.96 9.47
C THR A 3 -5.25 6.63 10.52
N GLN A 4 -4.89 7.88 10.30
CA GLN A 4 -4.18 8.70 11.27
C GLN A 4 -4.81 10.08 11.35
N VAL A 5 -4.94 10.59 12.58
CA VAL A 5 -5.40 11.96 12.83
C VAL A 5 -4.22 12.75 13.40
N THR A 6 -3.85 13.85 12.74
CA THR A 6 -2.78 14.74 13.21
C THR A 6 -3.23 16.19 13.08
N LYS A 7 -3.09 16.97 14.16
CA LYS A 7 -3.42 18.41 14.20
C LYS A 7 -4.80 18.75 13.58
N GLY A 8 -5.80 17.88 13.78
CA GLY A 8 -7.16 18.05 13.26
C GLY A 8 -7.39 17.58 11.82
N ILE A 9 -6.37 17.07 11.12
CA ILE A 9 -6.49 16.49 9.77
C ILE A 9 -6.58 14.97 9.89
N LYS A 10 -7.60 14.38 9.26
CA LYS A 10 -7.77 12.92 9.16
C LYS A 10 -7.25 12.43 7.82
N ILE A 11 -6.23 11.58 7.86
CA ILE A 11 -5.68 10.89 6.69
C ILE A 11 -6.12 9.43 6.77
N SER A 12 -6.69 8.91 5.68
CA SER A 12 -7.08 7.52 5.55
C SER A 12 -6.43 6.97 4.29
N VAL A 13 -5.78 5.81 4.40
CA VAL A 13 -5.11 5.13 3.29
C VAL A 13 -5.68 3.72 3.18
N ASN A 14 -6.18 3.39 2.01
CA ASN A 14 -6.49 2.02 1.62
C ASN A 14 -5.31 1.43 0.88
N THR A 15 -4.88 0.24 1.30
CA THR A 15 -3.85 -0.53 0.60
C THR A 15 -4.49 -1.74 -0.06
N SER A 16 -4.16 -1.99 -1.31
CA SER A 16 -4.59 -3.16 -2.09
C SER A 16 -3.37 -3.98 -2.47
N PHE A 17 -3.48 -5.30 -2.40
CA PHE A 17 -2.46 -6.19 -2.96
C PHE A 17 -2.76 -6.42 -4.44
N GLU A 18 -1.83 -6.07 -5.32
CA GLU A 18 -2.01 -6.12 -6.77
C GLU A 18 -1.37 -7.38 -7.39
N GLY A 19 -0.52 -8.09 -6.64
CA GLY A 19 0.02 -9.38 -7.06
C GLY A 19 1.49 -9.58 -6.71
N THR A 20 1.96 -10.79 -7.01
CA THR A 20 3.37 -11.19 -6.91
C THR A 20 3.89 -11.48 -8.32
N PHE A 21 5.08 -11.00 -8.63
CA PHE A 21 5.73 -11.28 -9.90
C PHE A 21 7.21 -11.60 -9.72
N PHE A 22 7.72 -12.49 -10.57
CA PHE A 22 9.13 -12.86 -10.58
C PHE A 22 9.83 -12.08 -11.69
N LYS A 23 10.81 -11.25 -11.34
CA LYS A 23 11.58 -10.42 -12.27
C LYS A 23 13.03 -10.36 -11.84
N ASN A 24 13.96 -10.37 -12.80
CA ASN A 24 15.41 -10.31 -12.52
C ASN A 24 15.88 -11.36 -11.50
N TYR A 25 15.33 -12.57 -11.58
CA TYR A 25 15.61 -13.67 -10.64
C TYR A 25 15.23 -13.38 -9.18
N LYS A 26 14.31 -12.44 -8.94
CA LYS A 26 13.82 -12.08 -7.61
C LYS A 26 12.30 -12.02 -7.60
N MET A 27 11.73 -12.35 -6.43
CA MET A 27 10.30 -12.24 -6.18
C MET A 27 9.97 -10.80 -5.75
N HIS A 28 8.98 -10.20 -6.41
CA HIS A 28 8.49 -8.85 -6.15
C HIS A 28 7.00 -8.91 -5.80
N PHE A 29 6.57 -7.96 -4.98
CA PHE A 29 5.18 -7.83 -4.54
C PHE A 29 4.70 -6.42 -4.86
N ALA A 30 3.55 -6.30 -5.51
CA ALA A 30 2.92 -5.04 -5.86
C ALA A 30 1.80 -4.70 -4.88
N PHE A 31 1.80 -3.46 -4.40
CA PHE A 31 0.76 -2.91 -3.53
C PHE A 31 0.32 -1.54 -4.05
N GLY A 32 -0.99 -1.36 -4.22
CA GLY A 32 -1.62 -0.07 -4.52
C GLY A 32 -2.02 0.65 -3.24
N TYR A 33 -2.13 1.98 -3.29
CA TYR A 33 -2.68 2.77 -2.20
C TYR A 33 -3.49 3.98 -2.69
N THR A 34 -4.56 4.31 -1.95
CA THR A 34 -5.43 5.48 -2.17
C THR A 34 -5.80 6.15 -0.86
#